data_AF-A0A6A8AIF0-F1
#
_entry.id   AF-A0A6A8AIF0-F1
#
_cell.length_a   1.000
_cell.length_b   1.000
_cell.length_c   1.000
_cell.angle_alpha   90.00
_cell.angle_beta   90.00
_cell.angle_gamma   90.00
#
_symmetry.space_group_name_H-M   'P 1'
#
loop_
_entity.id
_entity.type
_entity.pdbx_description
1 polymer ?
#
loop_
_entity_poly.entity_id
_entity_poly.type
_entity_poly.pdbx_seq_one_letter_code
_entity_poly.pdbx_strand_id
1 'polypeptide(L)'
;MASLIFTPILAGASLHERLLAGLGALIGIALTGALAGVLIGHGLSPLLVAPMGASAVLVFAVPASPLAQPWSVIGGNTLSAAVGLLVAHFVAEPVLATGIAVSLAILVMSLTRCLHPPGGAAALMAVLGGGAVDAWGPFFPVMPVLLNAVVLTMAGIIFHRLCGRSYPHRPAPVVTAANIPVPPDIPNFEEEDVDAALAHLDETFDIDREDLIRLMRQVEAEHIARRTAIK
;
A
#
# COMPACT_ATOMS: atom_id res chain seq x y z
N MET A 1 -7.27 -29.92 -23.87
CA MET A 1 -7.56 -29.37 -22.54
C MET A 1 -6.47 -28.35 -22.24
N ALA A 2 -6.75 -27.08 -22.48
CA ALA A 2 -5.74 -26.02 -22.40
C ALA A 2 -5.41 -25.76 -20.93
N SER A 3 -4.16 -26.05 -20.53
CA SER A 3 -3.59 -25.54 -19.29
C SER A 3 -3.53 -24.03 -19.41
N LEU A 4 -4.40 -23.31 -18.71
CA LEU A 4 -4.28 -21.87 -18.53
C LEU A 4 -3.01 -21.62 -17.70
N ILE A 5 -1.90 -21.34 -18.38
CA ILE A 5 -0.57 -21.10 -17.77
C ILE A 5 -0.56 -19.86 -16.86
N PHE A 6 -1.60 -19.03 -16.92
CA PHE A 6 -1.76 -17.89 -16.03
C PHE A 6 -3.22 -17.45 -16.03
N THR A 7 -3.93 -17.67 -14.92
CA THR A 7 -5.18 -16.98 -14.62
C THR A 7 -4.84 -15.76 -13.79
N PRO A 8 -4.80 -14.54 -14.35
CA PRO A 8 -4.47 -13.35 -13.58
C PRO A 8 -5.49 -13.16 -12.46
N ILE A 9 -5.02 -13.28 -11.22
CA ILE A 9 -5.79 -12.97 -10.03
C ILE A 9 -5.68 -11.45 -9.84
N LEU A 10 -6.73 -10.72 -10.22
CA LEU A 10 -6.94 -9.38 -9.66
C LEU A 10 -7.85 -9.58 -8.45
N ALA A 11 -7.31 -9.39 -7.25
CA ALA A 11 -8.09 -9.51 -6.02
C ALA A 11 -9.37 -8.66 -6.11
N GLY A 12 -10.53 -9.31 -5.98
CA GLY A 12 -11.84 -8.75 -5.60
C GLY A 12 -12.47 -7.64 -6.46
N ALA A 13 -11.76 -6.97 -7.35
CA ALA A 13 -12.23 -5.70 -7.90
C ALA A 13 -13.10 -5.84 -9.16
N SER A 14 -14.36 -5.40 -9.06
CA SER A 14 -15.27 -5.27 -10.21
C SER A 14 -14.77 -4.23 -11.22
N LEU A 15 -15.28 -4.25 -12.46
CA LEU A 15 -14.89 -3.25 -13.49
C LEU A 15 -15.16 -1.81 -13.02
N HIS A 16 -16.26 -1.61 -12.31
CA HIS A 16 -16.63 -0.32 -11.74
C HIS A 16 -15.54 0.19 -10.77
N GLU A 17 -15.06 -0.67 -9.88
CA GLU A 17 -14.02 -0.31 -8.91
C GLU A 17 -12.67 -0.01 -9.58
N ARG A 18 -12.35 -0.73 -10.66
CA ARG A 18 -11.14 -0.46 -11.47
C ARG A 18 -11.21 0.90 -12.15
N LEU A 19 -12.37 1.27 -12.70
CA LEU A 19 -12.59 2.59 -13.30
C LEU A 19 -12.53 3.70 -12.25
N LEU A 20 -13.12 3.48 -11.07
CA LEU A 20 -13.02 4.42 -9.95
C LEU A 20 -11.57 4.58 -9.48
N ALA A 21 -10.81 3.50 -9.34
CA ALA A 21 -9.40 3.54 -8.98
C ALA A 21 -8.57 4.33 -10.01
N GLY A 22 -8.80 4.08 -11.30
CA GLY A 22 -8.14 4.81 -12.39
C GLY A 22 -8.47 6.32 -12.37
N LEU A 23 -9.74 6.68 -12.14
CA LEU A 23 -10.16 8.07 -12.01
C LEU A 23 -9.54 8.74 -10.78
N GLY A 24 -9.51 8.04 -9.63
CA GLY A 24 -8.86 8.51 -8.42
C GLY A 24 -7.37 8.76 -8.61
N ALA A 25 -6.67 7.83 -9.27
CA ALA A 25 -5.25 7.99 -9.60
C ALA A 25 -5.00 9.16 -10.55
N LEU A 26 -5.83 9.33 -11.59
CA LEU A 26 -5.75 10.48 -12.50
C LEU A 26 -5.86 11.80 -11.74
N ILE A 27 -6.89 11.94 -10.90
CA ILE A 27 -7.15 13.16 -10.11
C ILE A 27 -6.01 13.37 -9.11
N GLY A 28 -5.63 12.33 -8.37
CA GLY A 28 -4.59 12.40 -7.34
C GLY A 28 -3.23 12.79 -7.89
N ILE A 29 -2.80 12.19 -9.00
CA ILE A 29 -1.53 12.52 -9.66
C ILE A 29 -1.55 13.94 -10.24
N ALA A 30 -2.62 14.31 -10.94
CA ALA A 30 -2.75 15.65 -11.51
C ALA A 30 -2.72 16.75 -10.42
N LEU A 31 -3.46 16.55 -9.33
CA LEU A 31 -3.46 17.47 -8.19
C LEU A 31 -2.08 17.52 -7.52
N THR A 32 -1.43 16.37 -7.34
CA THR A 32 -0.10 16.30 -6.71
C THR A 32 0.93 17.08 -7.52
N GLY A 33 1.00 16.84 -8.83
CA GLY A 33 1.95 17.53 -9.71
C GLY A 33 1.69 19.04 -9.80
N ALA A 34 0.42 19.44 -9.98
CA ALA A 34 0.04 20.84 -10.12
C ALA A 34 0.24 21.62 -8.81
N LEU A 35 -0.21 21.08 -7.67
CA LEU A 35 -0.08 21.77 -6.38
C LEU A 35 1.38 21.86 -5.95
N ALA A 36 2.18 20.81 -6.16
CA ALA A 36 3.62 20.86 -5.90
C ALA A 36 4.32 21.91 -6.77
N GLY A 37 3.98 21.98 -8.06
CA GLY A 37 4.49 23.02 -8.97
C GLY A 37 4.16 24.44 -8.48
N VAL A 38 2.92 24.69 -8.07
CA VAL A 38 2.48 26.00 -7.56
C VAL A 38 3.17 26.36 -6.25
N LEU A 39 3.20 25.44 -5.28
CA LEU A 39 3.79 25.68 -3.96
C LEU A 39 5.30 25.96 -4.01
N ILE A 40 5.97 25.47 -5.06
CA ILE A 40 7.42 25.59 -5.24
C ILE A 40 7.78 26.70 -6.24
N GLY A 41 6.78 27.42 -6.77
CA GLY A 41 7.00 28.55 -7.68
C GLY A 41 7.32 28.15 -9.13
N HIS A 42 7.09 26.89 -9.52
CA HIS A 42 7.23 26.40 -10.90
C HIS A 42 5.94 26.52 -11.72
N GLY A 43 4.91 27.19 -11.18
CA GLY A 43 3.61 27.35 -11.83
C GLY A 43 2.91 26.00 -12.03
N LEU A 44 2.35 25.76 -13.22
CA LEU A 44 1.67 24.50 -13.56
C LEU A 44 2.63 23.42 -14.10
N SER A 45 3.94 23.67 -14.12
CA SER A 45 4.90 22.62 -14.46
C SER A 45 4.85 21.53 -13.39
N PRO A 46 4.53 20.27 -13.73
CA PRO A 46 4.32 19.23 -12.74
C PRO A 46 5.63 18.89 -12.03
N LEU A 47 5.68 19.12 -10.72
CA LEU A 47 6.79 18.65 -9.90
C LEU A 47 6.38 17.36 -9.19
N LEU A 48 6.65 16.25 -9.86
CA LEU A 48 6.25 14.92 -9.43
C LEU A 48 7.44 13.97 -9.46
N VAL A 49 7.68 13.24 -8.37
CA VAL A 49 8.65 12.14 -8.35
C VAL A 49 8.03 10.87 -8.89
N ALA A 50 8.80 10.12 -9.68
CA ALA A 50 8.33 8.89 -10.34
C ALA A 50 7.67 7.86 -9.39
N PRO A 51 8.13 7.65 -8.13
CA PRO A 51 7.47 6.76 -7.18
C PRO A 51 5.98 7.05 -6.93
N MET A 52 5.54 8.30 -7.12
CA MET A 52 4.14 8.68 -6.90
C MET A 52 3.17 7.94 -7.80
N GLY A 53 3.59 7.54 -9.01
CA GLY A 53 2.77 6.71 -9.89
C GLY A 53 2.42 5.37 -9.23
N ALA A 54 3.41 4.69 -8.67
CA ALA A 54 3.21 3.41 -7.97
C ALA A 54 2.48 3.61 -6.63
N SER A 55 2.72 4.72 -5.91
CA SER A 55 1.94 5.08 -4.72
C SER A 55 0.46 5.30 -5.05
N ALA A 56 0.15 5.92 -6.18
CA ALA A 56 -1.24 6.13 -6.62
C ALA A 56 -1.94 4.79 -6.91
N VAL A 57 -1.24 3.82 -7.52
CA VAL A 57 -1.80 2.48 -7.70
C VAL A 57 -2.22 1.89 -6.36
N LEU A 58 -1.37 1.93 -5.34
CA LEU A 58 -1.71 1.39 -4.02
C LEU A 58 -2.84 2.18 -3.34
N VAL A 59 -2.73 3.50 -3.30
CA VAL A 59 -3.70 4.36 -2.60
C VAL A 59 -5.09 4.27 -3.22
N PHE A 60 -5.21 4.18 -4.55
CA PHE A 60 -6.52 4.22 -5.21
C PHE A 60 -7.07 2.84 -5.59
N ALA A 61 -6.22 1.87 -5.91
CA ALA A 61 -6.68 0.53 -6.31
C ALA A 61 -6.82 -0.44 -5.13
N VAL A 62 -5.97 -0.34 -4.10
CA VAL A 62 -5.99 -1.24 -2.92
C VAL A 62 -5.93 -0.46 -1.60
N PRO A 63 -6.91 0.44 -1.33
CA PRO A 63 -6.88 1.35 -0.18
C PRO A 63 -6.90 0.65 1.19
N ALA A 64 -7.37 -0.60 1.26
CA ALA A 64 -7.36 -1.40 2.48
C ALA A 64 -5.97 -1.97 2.82
N SER A 65 -5.06 -2.06 1.86
CA SER A 65 -3.73 -2.63 2.10
C SER A 65 -2.97 -1.83 3.16
N PRO A 66 -2.31 -2.50 4.13
CA PRO A 66 -1.40 -1.84 5.08
C PRO A 66 -0.31 -1.01 4.38
N LEU A 67 0.10 -1.44 3.18
CA LEU A 67 1.12 -0.77 2.37
C LEU A 67 0.61 0.54 1.75
N ALA A 68 -0.70 0.71 1.63
CA ALA A 68 -1.34 1.91 1.11
C ALA A 68 -1.71 2.94 2.20
N GLN A 69 -1.54 2.61 3.49
CA GLN A 69 -1.94 3.50 4.58
C GLN A 69 -1.06 4.76 4.65
N PRO A 70 -1.56 5.89 5.19
CA PRO A 70 -0.86 7.17 5.18
C PRO A 70 0.57 7.13 5.70
N TRP A 71 0.83 6.38 6.79
CA TRP A 71 2.19 6.28 7.34
C TRP A 71 3.13 5.53 6.39
N SER A 72 2.66 4.46 5.76
CA SER A 72 3.41 3.72 4.75
C SER A 72 3.74 4.63 3.56
N VAL A 73 2.77 5.36 3.00
CA VAL A 73 2.99 6.24 1.85
C VAL A 73 3.96 7.38 2.17
N ILE A 74 3.71 8.10 3.28
CA ILE A 74 4.48 9.30 3.67
C ILE A 74 5.86 8.91 4.18
N GLY A 75 5.91 8.06 5.20
CA GLY A 75 7.15 7.62 5.82
C GLY A 75 8.00 6.78 4.88
N GLY A 76 7.37 5.85 4.14
CA GLY A 76 8.07 4.93 3.24
C GLY A 76 8.79 5.64 2.11
N ASN A 77 8.15 6.61 1.44
CA ASN A 77 8.83 7.41 0.40
C ASN A 77 9.90 8.33 0.99
N THR A 78 9.57 9.07 2.04
CA THR A 78 10.46 10.11 2.61
C THR A 78 11.73 9.51 3.21
N LEU A 79 11.60 8.46 4.03
CA LEU A 79 12.75 7.80 4.65
C LEU A 79 13.60 7.09 3.61
N SER A 80 12.99 6.44 2.63
CA SER A 80 13.74 5.76 1.57
C SER A 80 14.52 6.73 0.69
N ALA A 81 13.95 7.89 0.36
CA ALA A 81 14.67 8.96 -0.34
C ALA A 81 15.87 9.47 0.47
N ALA A 82 15.72 9.63 1.79
CA ALA A 82 16.81 10.05 2.67
C ALA A 82 17.93 9.00 2.74
N VAL A 83 17.57 7.72 2.84
CA VAL A 83 18.51 6.59 2.80
C VAL A 83 19.25 6.55 1.47
N GLY A 84 18.55 6.68 0.34
CA GLY A 84 19.18 6.68 -0.98
C GLY A 84 20.16 7.83 -1.16
N LEU A 85 19.82 9.03 -0.69
CA LEU A 85 20.72 10.19 -0.72
C LEU A 85 21.97 9.97 0.15
N LEU A 86 21.79 9.39 1.34
CA LEU A 86 22.90 9.05 2.23
C LEU A 86 23.82 8.01 1.59
N VAL A 87 23.28 6.98 0.95
CA VAL A 87 24.09 5.97 0.26
C VAL A 87 24.84 6.56 -0.93
N ALA A 88 24.18 7.39 -1.74
CA ALA A 88 24.80 8.08 -2.87
C ALA A 88 25.98 8.97 -2.45
N HIS A 89 25.96 9.50 -1.22
CA HIS A 89 27.07 10.28 -0.67
C HIS A 89 28.32 9.42 -0.38
N PHE A 90 28.15 8.18 0.07
CA PHE A 90 29.26 7.31 0.48
C PHE A 90 29.71 6.31 -0.59
N VAL A 91 28.86 6.00 -1.56
CA VAL A 91 29.11 4.97 -2.57
C VAL A 91 29.08 5.59 -3.96
N ALA A 92 30.27 5.75 -4.56
CA ALA A 92 30.43 6.41 -5.85
C ALA A 92 29.99 5.53 -7.05
N GLU A 93 30.08 4.20 -6.92
CA GLU A 93 29.70 3.27 -7.99
C GLU A 93 28.17 3.08 -8.00
N PRO A 94 27.45 3.50 -9.06
CA PRO A 94 25.98 3.57 -9.04
C PRO A 94 25.27 2.21 -8.92
N VAL A 95 25.83 1.14 -9.49
CA VAL A 95 25.20 -0.19 -9.43
C VAL A 95 25.19 -0.73 -7.99
N LEU A 96 26.30 -0.56 -7.28
CA LEU A 96 26.43 -0.92 -5.88
C LEU A 96 25.60 0.01 -4.99
N ALA A 97 25.64 1.32 -5.25
CA ALA A 97 24.88 2.31 -4.49
C ALA A 97 23.37 2.04 -4.54
N THR A 98 22.82 1.72 -5.72
CA THR A 98 21.40 1.41 -5.88
C THR A 98 20.98 0.15 -5.11
N GLY A 99 21.78 -0.92 -5.18
CA GLY A 99 21.52 -2.16 -4.42
C GLY A 99 21.54 -1.93 -2.90
N ILE A 100 22.54 -1.19 -2.40
CA ILE A 100 22.66 -0.84 -0.98
C ILE A 100 21.50 0.05 -0.54
N ALA A 101 21.17 1.09 -1.33
CA ALA A 101 20.10 2.03 -1.03
C ALA A 101 18.74 1.34 -0.90
N VAL A 102 18.38 0.47 -1.84
CA VAL A 102 17.12 -0.28 -1.80
C VAL A 102 17.08 -1.24 -0.61
N SER A 103 18.16 -1.97 -0.36
CA SER A 103 18.25 -2.90 0.77
C SER A 103 18.07 -2.19 2.11
N LEU A 104 18.79 -1.08 2.32
CA LEU A 104 18.66 -0.27 3.53
C LEU A 104 17.29 0.41 3.63
N ALA A 105 16.72 0.86 2.52
CA ALA A 105 15.37 1.43 2.50
C ALA A 105 14.32 0.41 2.96
N ILE A 106 14.39 -0.83 2.47
CA ILE A 106 13.51 -1.92 2.92
C ILE A 106 13.66 -2.16 4.42
N LEU A 107 14.91 -2.23 4.91
CA LEU A 107 15.19 -2.42 6.34
C LEU A 107 14.62 -1.28 7.18
N VAL A 108 14.90 -0.02 6.81
CA VAL A 108 14.42 1.17 7.52
C VAL A 108 12.90 1.18 7.55
N MET A 109 12.24 1.00 6.39
CA MET A 109 10.78 0.97 6.33
C MET A 109 10.16 -0.14 7.18
N SER A 110 10.78 -1.33 7.21
CA SER A 110 10.35 -2.45 8.05
C SER A 110 10.44 -2.09 9.54
N LEU A 111 11.59 -1.55 9.98
CA LEU A 111 11.82 -1.15 11.37
C LEU A 111 10.89 -0.01 11.82
N THR A 112 10.59 0.95 10.93
CA THR A 112 9.68 2.06 11.23
C THR A 112 8.21 1.74 10.93
N ARG A 113 7.91 0.52 10.50
CA ARG A 113 6.56 0.03 10.17
C ARG A 113 5.84 0.90 9.12
N CYS A 114 6.59 1.40 8.14
CA CYS A 114 6.08 2.17 7.01
C CYS A 114 6.44 1.52 5.67
N LEU A 115 6.43 0.19 5.61
CA LEU A 115 6.74 -0.55 4.38
C LEU A 115 5.80 -0.11 3.25
N HIS A 116 6.40 0.47 2.22
CA HIS A 116 5.71 0.98 1.05
C HIS A 116 6.60 0.73 -0.16
N PRO A 117 6.29 -0.24 -1.03
CA PRO A 117 7.15 -0.62 -2.15
C PRO A 117 7.62 0.54 -3.04
N PRO A 118 6.80 1.58 -3.32
CA PRO A 118 7.27 2.79 -4.02
C PRO A 118 8.44 3.51 -3.34
N GLY A 119 8.61 3.35 -2.02
CA GLY A 119 9.79 3.82 -1.28
C GLY A 119 11.10 3.23 -1.82
N GLY A 120 11.12 1.97 -2.26
CA GLY A 120 12.28 1.40 -2.94
C GLY A 120 12.65 2.16 -4.21
N ALA A 121 11.65 2.56 -5.00
CA ALA A 121 11.86 3.43 -6.16
C ALA A 121 12.31 4.85 -5.76
N ALA A 122 11.86 5.38 -4.61
CA ALA A 122 12.33 6.67 -4.09
C ALA A 122 13.82 6.62 -3.69
N ALA A 123 14.27 5.52 -3.09
CA ALA A 123 15.69 5.29 -2.82
C ALA A 123 16.52 5.20 -4.12
N LEU A 124 16.04 4.46 -5.12
CA LEU A 124 16.69 4.40 -6.44
C LEU A 124 16.77 5.77 -7.11
N MET A 125 15.67 6.54 -7.07
CA MET A 125 15.63 7.87 -7.64
C MET A 125 16.63 8.80 -6.96
N ALA A 126 16.80 8.71 -5.64
CA ALA A 126 17.80 9.51 -4.92
C ALA A 126 19.25 9.19 -5.35
N VAL A 127 19.53 7.94 -5.75
CA VAL A 127 20.86 7.54 -6.25
C VAL A 127 21.06 7.87 -7.74
N LEU A 128 20.03 7.65 -8.57
CA LEU A 128 20.12 7.74 -10.03
C LEU A 128 19.64 9.07 -10.61
N GLY A 129 19.04 9.94 -9.80
CA GLY A 129 18.36 11.14 -10.27
C GLY A 129 19.28 12.26 -10.75
N GLY A 130 20.59 12.16 -10.51
CA GLY A 130 21.60 13.10 -10.98
C GLY A 130 21.22 14.56 -10.73
N GLY A 131 21.35 15.41 -11.74
CA GLY A 131 21.11 16.85 -11.62
C GLY A 131 19.72 17.24 -11.08
N ALA A 132 18.69 16.41 -11.30
CA ALA A 132 17.35 16.68 -10.77
C ALA A 132 17.26 16.48 -9.25
N VAL A 133 18.05 15.56 -8.68
CA VAL A 133 18.17 15.36 -7.23
C VAL A 133 19.19 16.33 -6.65
N ASP A 134 20.32 16.54 -7.34
CA ASP A 134 21.40 17.42 -6.89
C ASP A 134 20.93 18.87 -6.72
N ALA A 135 19.98 19.32 -7.56
CA ALA A 135 19.37 20.65 -7.44
C ALA A 135 18.65 20.86 -6.09
N TRP A 136 18.14 19.79 -5.48
CA TRP A 136 17.53 19.80 -4.15
C TRP A 136 18.51 19.46 -3.03
N GLY A 137 19.58 18.73 -3.36
CA GLY A 137 20.62 18.31 -2.42
C GLY A 137 20.02 17.61 -1.19
N PRO A 138 20.46 17.94 0.04
CA PRO A 138 19.93 17.37 1.28
C PRO A 138 18.41 17.54 1.47
N PHE A 139 17.79 18.48 0.77
CA PHE A 139 16.37 18.77 0.91
C PHE A 139 15.48 17.86 0.05
N PHE A 140 16.04 17.05 -0.86
CA PHE A 140 15.31 16.16 -1.76
C PHE A 140 14.21 15.30 -1.08
N PRO A 141 14.46 14.67 0.09
CA PRO A 141 13.43 13.88 0.78
C PRO A 141 12.23 14.71 1.25
N VAL A 142 12.44 16.00 1.55
CA VAL A 142 11.37 16.91 1.99
C VAL A 142 10.68 17.53 0.77
N MET A 143 11.47 18.04 -0.16
CA MET A 143 11.01 18.65 -1.40
C MET A 143 11.78 18.04 -2.57
N PRO A 144 11.11 17.37 -3.51
CA PRO A 144 9.65 17.24 -3.66
C PRO A 144 9.00 16.04 -2.94
N VAL A 145 9.76 15.09 -2.40
CA VAL A 145 9.25 13.74 -2.09
C VAL A 145 8.15 13.75 -1.02
N LEU A 146 8.41 14.31 0.16
CA LEU A 146 7.43 14.37 1.25
C LEU A 146 6.18 15.18 0.83
N LEU A 147 6.38 16.32 0.16
CA LEU A 147 5.26 17.13 -0.34
C LEU A 147 4.36 16.31 -1.27
N ASN A 148 4.94 15.62 -2.25
CA ASN A 148 4.17 14.78 -3.16
C ASN A 148 3.42 13.68 -2.41
N ALA A 149 4.07 12.97 -1.48
CA ALA A 149 3.46 11.90 -0.72
C ALA A 149 2.28 12.39 0.14
N VAL A 150 2.43 13.56 0.79
CA VAL A 150 1.36 14.19 1.59
C VAL A 150 0.18 14.58 0.71
N VAL A 151 0.41 15.28 -0.40
CA VAL A 151 -0.67 15.73 -1.29
C VAL A 151 -1.41 14.54 -1.89
N LEU A 152 -0.70 13.51 -2.36
CA LEU A 152 -1.30 12.30 -2.90
C LEU A 152 -2.13 11.55 -1.86
N THR A 153 -1.60 11.41 -0.63
CA THR A 153 -2.32 10.77 0.48
C THR A 153 -3.59 11.55 0.83
N MET A 154 -3.51 12.88 0.90
CA MET A 154 -4.68 13.72 1.17
C MET A 154 -5.73 13.63 0.05
N ALA A 155 -5.29 13.61 -1.21
CA ALA A 155 -6.18 13.37 -2.35
C ALA A 155 -6.87 12.01 -2.24
N GLY A 156 -6.13 10.96 -1.85
CA GLY A 156 -6.67 9.62 -1.58
C GLY A 156 -7.73 9.63 -0.47
N ILE A 157 -7.47 10.30 0.65
CA ILE A 157 -8.43 10.45 1.76
C ILE A 157 -9.71 11.13 1.29
N ILE A 158 -9.59 12.23 0.54
CA ILE A 158 -10.76 12.97 0.05
C ILE A 158 -11.54 12.11 -0.96
N PHE A 159 -10.85 11.52 -1.94
CA PHE A 159 -11.47 10.72 -3.00
C PHE A 159 -12.26 9.54 -2.43
N HIS A 160 -11.64 8.73 -1.57
CA HIS A 160 -12.31 7.56 -1.00
C HIS A 160 -13.47 7.94 -0.10
N ARG A 161 -13.37 9.02 0.66
CA ARG A 161 -14.51 9.55 1.44
C ARG A 161 -15.68 9.96 0.55
N LEU A 162 -15.41 10.60 -0.59
CA LEU A 162 -16.45 10.97 -1.56
C LEU A 162 -17.08 9.75 -2.23
N CYS A 163 -16.32 8.67 -2.42
CA CYS A 163 -16.82 7.39 -2.92
C CYS A 163 -17.47 6.51 -1.83
N GLY A 164 -17.62 7.01 -0.60
CA GLY A 164 -18.23 6.25 0.51
C GLY A 164 -17.35 5.15 1.11
N ARG A 165 -16.06 5.12 0.79
CA ARG A 165 -15.09 4.11 1.23
C ARG A 165 -14.34 4.52 2.49
N SER A 166 -13.90 3.53 3.26
CA SER A 166 -13.08 3.72 4.47
C SER A 166 -11.60 3.85 4.10
N TYR A 167 -11.11 5.09 3.98
CA TYR A 167 -9.67 5.38 3.88
C TYR A 167 -9.31 6.62 4.74
N PRO A 168 -8.31 6.55 5.64
CA PRO A 168 -7.46 5.39 5.96
C PRO A 168 -8.27 4.21 6.50
N HIS A 169 -7.87 3.00 6.13
CA HIS A 169 -8.59 1.80 6.50
C HIS A 169 -8.50 1.60 8.01
N ARG A 170 -9.66 1.41 8.63
CA ARG A 170 -9.79 1.07 10.04
C ARG A 170 -10.44 -0.31 10.08
N PRO A 171 -9.75 -1.33 10.63
CA PRO A 171 -10.37 -2.63 10.80
C PRO A 171 -11.69 -2.47 11.54
N ALA A 172 -12.75 -3.12 11.06
CA ALA A 172 -13.99 -3.17 11.81
C ALA A 172 -13.67 -3.69 13.23
N PRO A 173 -14.23 -3.07 14.29
CA PRO A 173 -14.02 -3.57 15.63
C PRO A 173 -14.45 -5.04 15.66
N VAL A 174 -13.53 -5.91 16.09
CA VAL A 174 -13.83 -7.33 16.25
C VAL A 174 -15.07 -7.40 17.13
N VAL A 175 -16.20 -7.86 16.57
CA VAL A 175 -17.35 -8.20 17.38
C VAL A 175 -16.90 -9.40 18.21
N THR A 176 -16.35 -9.13 19.39
CA THR A 176 -16.02 -10.18 20.34
C THR A 176 -17.28 -10.99 20.53
N ALA A 177 -17.19 -12.29 20.24
CA ALA A 177 -18.27 -13.27 20.30
C ALA A 177 -19.06 -13.31 21.63
N ALA A 178 -18.70 -12.47 22.62
CA ALA A 178 -19.43 -12.26 23.85
C ALA A 178 -20.91 -11.83 23.64
N ASN A 179 -21.27 -11.22 22.51
CA ASN A 179 -22.64 -10.72 22.26
C ASN A 179 -23.35 -11.33 21.04
N ILE A 180 -22.71 -12.26 20.31
CA ILE A 180 -23.41 -13.06 19.30
C ILE A 180 -23.64 -14.43 19.95
N PRO A 181 -24.89 -14.85 20.21
CA PRO A 181 -25.17 -16.22 20.60
C PRO A 181 -24.69 -17.13 19.48
N VAL A 182 -23.50 -17.70 19.60
CA VAL A 182 -23.00 -18.77 18.74
C VAL A 182 -23.77 -20.01 19.19
N PRO A 183 -24.71 -20.55 18.39
CA PRO A 183 -25.41 -21.77 18.76
C PRO A 183 -24.39 -22.88 19.05
N PRO A 184 -24.65 -23.77 20.01
CA PRO A 184 -23.70 -24.81 20.41
C PRO A 184 -23.30 -25.77 19.27
N ASP A 185 -24.06 -25.82 18.17
CA ASP A 185 -23.90 -26.73 17.03
C ASP A 185 -23.77 -25.99 15.67
N ILE A 186 -22.93 -24.95 15.55
CA ILE A 186 -22.58 -24.47 14.20
C ILE A 186 -21.63 -25.52 13.58
N PRO A 187 -21.92 -26.05 12.38
CA PRO A 187 -20.95 -26.83 11.62
C PRO A 187 -19.63 -26.05 11.42
N ASN A 188 -18.55 -26.75 11.12
CA ASN A 188 -17.32 -26.11 10.63
C ASN A 188 -17.66 -25.25 9.40
N PHE A 189 -16.90 -24.18 9.15
CA PHE A 189 -17.15 -23.35 7.97
C PHE A 189 -16.81 -24.14 6.71
N GLU A 190 -17.59 -23.94 5.64
CA GLU A 190 -17.30 -24.48 4.32
C GLU A 190 -16.60 -23.43 3.44
N GLU A 191 -15.95 -23.86 2.35
CA GLU A 191 -15.29 -22.91 1.43
C GLU A 191 -16.29 -21.92 0.80
N GLU A 192 -17.54 -22.38 0.61
CA GLU A 192 -18.64 -21.58 0.08
C GLU A 192 -19.06 -20.44 1.02
N ASP A 193 -18.89 -20.62 2.33
CA ASP A 193 -19.15 -19.57 3.33
C ASP A 193 -18.12 -18.44 3.21
N VAL A 194 -16.87 -18.79 2.87
CA VAL A 194 -15.81 -17.80 2.63
C VAL A 194 -16.11 -17.00 1.37
N ASP A 195 -16.55 -17.65 0.30
CA ASP A 195 -16.95 -16.98 -0.95
C ASP A 195 -18.14 -16.05 -0.74
N ALA A 196 -19.15 -16.51 0.00
CA ALA A 196 -20.30 -15.68 0.36
C ALA A 196 -19.86 -14.49 1.22
N ALA A 197 -18.99 -14.68 2.22
CA ALA A 197 -18.49 -13.60 3.06
C ALA A 197 -17.72 -12.56 2.24
N LEU A 198 -16.81 -13.00 1.36
CA LEU A 198 -16.05 -12.11 0.48
C LEU A 198 -16.95 -11.34 -0.49
N ALA A 199 -18.02 -11.96 -1.01
CA ALA A 199 -18.98 -11.29 -1.88
C ALA A 199 -19.82 -10.22 -1.17
N HIS A 200 -20.06 -10.35 0.13
CA HIS A 200 -20.78 -9.36 0.93
C HIS A 200 -19.89 -8.22 1.44
N LEU A 201 -18.57 -8.40 1.45
CA LEU A 201 -17.62 -7.38 1.85
C LEU A 201 -17.29 -6.49 0.64
N ASP A 202 -17.68 -5.21 0.69
CA ASP A 202 -17.33 -4.20 -0.33
C ASP A 202 -15.87 -3.70 -0.18
N GLU A 203 -14.96 -4.59 0.23
CA GLU A 203 -13.55 -4.31 0.49
C GLU A 203 -12.65 -5.35 -0.19
N THR A 204 -11.59 -4.86 -0.83
CA THR A 204 -10.56 -5.73 -1.42
C THR A 204 -9.52 -6.08 -0.37
N PHE A 205 -9.35 -7.37 -0.10
CA PHE A 205 -8.29 -7.87 0.78
C PHE A 205 -7.00 -8.17 0.01
N ASP A 206 -5.87 -7.83 0.63
CA ASP A 206 -4.52 -8.14 0.15
C ASP A 206 -4.08 -9.52 0.68
N ILE A 207 -4.92 -10.53 0.47
CA ILE A 207 -4.67 -11.93 0.81
C ILE A 207 -5.31 -12.82 -0.26
N ASP A 208 -4.60 -13.88 -0.64
CA ASP A 208 -5.11 -14.88 -1.56
C ASP A 208 -6.25 -15.70 -0.93
N ARG A 209 -7.22 -16.13 -1.75
CA ARG A 209 -8.40 -16.87 -1.29
C ARG A 209 -7.99 -18.19 -0.64
N GLU A 210 -7.07 -18.92 -1.27
CA GLU A 210 -6.62 -20.22 -0.78
C GLU A 210 -5.81 -20.07 0.52
N ASP A 211 -5.03 -19.00 0.65
CA ASP A 211 -4.33 -18.67 1.90
C ASP A 211 -5.30 -18.28 3.04
N LEU A 212 -6.40 -17.58 2.73
CA LEU A 212 -7.44 -17.27 3.70
C LEU A 212 -8.13 -18.54 4.23
N ILE A 213 -8.52 -19.44 3.33
CA ILE A 213 -9.11 -20.75 3.69
C ILE A 213 -8.12 -21.55 4.54
N ARG A 214 -6.85 -21.58 4.15
CA ARG A 214 -5.79 -22.26 4.91
C ARG A 214 -5.66 -21.69 6.32
N LEU A 215 -5.68 -20.37 6.48
CA LEU A 215 -5.62 -19.72 7.78
C LEU A 215 -6.83 -20.07 8.64
N MET A 216 -8.04 -20.02 8.08
CA MET A 216 -9.26 -20.36 8.82
C MET A 216 -9.26 -21.84 9.26
N ARG A 217 -8.80 -22.77 8.42
CA ARG A 217 -8.68 -24.20 8.77
C ARG A 217 -7.69 -24.41 9.91
N GLN A 218 -6.57 -23.67 9.91
CA GLN A 218 -5.61 -23.70 11.01
C GLN A 218 -6.24 -23.18 12.32
N VAL A 219 -7.05 -22.12 12.26
CA VAL A 219 -7.76 -21.58 13.43
C VAL A 219 -8.75 -22.61 14.00
N GLU A 220 -9.50 -23.31 13.15
CA GLU A 220 -10.38 -24.41 13.58
C GLU A 220 -9.62 -25.54 14.27
N ALA A 221 -8.52 -26.00 13.66
CA ALA A 221 -7.70 -27.07 14.22
C ALA A 221 -7.16 -26.71 15.61
N GLU A 222 -6.64 -25.49 15.78
CA GLU A 222 -6.17 -24.98 17.07
C GLU A 222 -7.29 -24.84 18.10
N HIS A 223 -8.50 -24.45 17.67
CA HIS A 223 -9.68 -24.36 18.54
C HIS A 223 -10.11 -25.74 19.04
N ILE A 224 -10.20 -26.72 18.14
CA ILE A 224 -10.56 -28.11 18.47
C ILE A 224 -9.52 -28.70 19.43
N ALA A 225 -8.22 -28.56 19.13
CA ALA A 225 -7.14 -29.05 19.98
C ALA A 225 -7.21 -28.49 21.41
N ARG A 226 -7.50 -27.19 21.55
CA ARG A 226 -7.67 -26.56 22.86
C ARG A 226 -8.87 -27.11 23.63
N ARG A 227 -9.99 -27.36 22.96
CA ARG A 227 -11.21 -27.87 23.60
C ARG A 227 -11.14 -29.35 23.97
N THR A 228 -10.43 -30.16 23.19
CA THR A 228 -10.23 -31.58 23.50
C THR A 228 -9.17 -31.77 24.59
N ALA A 229 -8.14 -30.93 24.68
CA ALA A 229 -7.14 -30.99 25.74
C ALA A 229 -7.64 -30.61 27.15
N ILE A 230 -8.84 -29.99 27.25
CA ILE A 230 -9.47 -29.59 28.52
C ILE A 230 -10.42 -30.69 29.07
N LYS A 231 -10.68 -31.75 28.28
CA LYS A 231 -11.48 -32.91 28.71
C LYS A 231 -10.59 -34.02 29.26
#